data_AF-A0A1H0PX28-F1
#
_entry.id   AF-A0A1H0PX28-F1
#
_cell.length_a   1.000
_cell.length_b   1.000
_cell.length_c   1.000
_cell.angle_alpha   90.00
_cell.angle_beta   90.00
_cell.angle_gamma   90.00
#
_symmetry.space_group_name_H-M   'P 1'
#
loop_
_entity.id
_entity.type
_entity.pdbx_description
1 polymer ?
#
loop_
_entity_poly.entity_id
_entity_poly.type
_entity_poly.pdbx_seq_one_letter_code
_entity_poly.pdbx_strand_id
1 'polypeptide(L)' 'MKNFSIVLAIASMLLFIVPNFFYSNTVNAVDSGGSTEIVTYPDGTWTNKLPVFFGAAIMGIAIVFYVASRPVIKKNGALL' A
#
# COMPACT_ATOMS: atom_id res chain seq x y z
N MET A 1 -0.48 5.71 18.92
CA MET A 1 -0.77 5.12 17.58
C MET A 1 0.47 4.67 16.79
N LYS A 2 1.68 4.76 17.37
CA LYS A 2 2.92 4.40 16.68
C LYS A 2 2.97 2.92 16.24
N ASN A 3 2.59 1.98 17.10
CA ASN A 3 2.58 0.55 16.75
C ASN A 3 1.63 0.25 15.60
N PHE A 4 0.44 0.87 15.58
CA PHE A 4 -0.51 0.77 14.48
C PHE A 4 0.07 1.29 13.16
N SER A 5 0.75 2.45 13.18
CA SER A 5 1.41 2.98 11.98
C SER A 5 2.52 2.06 11.43
N ILE A 6 3.24 1.36 12.31
CA ILE A 6 4.29 0.41 11.91
C ILE A 6 3.67 -0.82 11.23
N VAL A 7 2.60 -1.37 11.81
CA VAL A 7 1.86 -2.49 11.19
C VAL A 7 1.32 -2.09 9.82
N LEU A 8 0.77 -0.89 9.70
CA LEU A 8 0.27 -0.36 8.43
C LEU A 8 1.36 -0.17 7.38
N ALA A 9 2.56 0.28 7.79
CA ALA A 9 3.71 0.44 6.92
C ALA A 9 4.28 -0.91 6.43
N ILE A 10 4.22 -1.95 7.26
CA ILE A 10 4.60 -3.31 6.86
C ILE A 10 3.58 -3.87 5.87
N ALA A 11 2.28 -3.71 6.15
CA ALA A 11 1.22 -4.15 5.26
C ALA A 11 1.28 -3.46 3.88
N SER A 12 1.59 -2.15 3.84
CA SER A 12 1.75 -1.43 2.58
C SER A 12 2.95 -1.89 1.77
N MET A 13 4.09 -2.20 2.41
CA MET A 13 5.24 -2.80 1.72
C MET A 13 4.90 -4.16 1.12
N LEU A 14 4.20 -5.02 1.87
CA LEU A 14 3.77 -6.32 1.36
C LEU A 14 2.83 -6.16 0.16
N LEU A 15 1.86 -5.25 0.23
CA LEU A 15 0.95 -4.94 -0.87
C LEU A 15 1.62 -4.28 -2.07
N PHE A 16 2.82 -3.72 -1.92
CA PHE A 16 3.58 -3.18 -3.04
C PHE A 16 4.46 -4.25 -3.70
N ILE A 17 5.12 -5.08 -2.90
CA ILE A 17 6.10 -6.07 -3.37
C ILE A 17 5.42 -7.31 -3.94
N VAL A 18 4.39 -7.82 -3.25
CA VAL A 18 3.74 -9.09 -3.60
C VAL A 18 3.10 -9.01 -5.00
N PRO A 19 2.26 -8.01 -5.34
CA PRO A 19 1.73 -7.87 -6.70
C PRO A 19 2.81 -7.77 -7.77
N ASN A 20 3.87 -6.98 -7.53
CA ASN A 20 4.95 -6.81 -8.51
C ASN A 20 5.72 -8.11 -8.75
N PHE A 21 5.92 -8.94 -7.73
CA PHE A 21 6.59 -10.23 -7.88
C PHE A 21 5.68 -11.27 -8.56
N PHE A 22 4.44 -11.43 -8.09
CA PHE A 22 3.51 -12.44 -8.59
C PHE A 22 3.00 -12.14 -9.99
N TYR A 23 2.86 -10.86 -10.37
CA TYR A 23 2.36 -10.47 -11.69
C TYR A 23 3.46 -10.11 -12.69
N SER A 24 4.73 -10.31 -12.34
CA SER A 24 5.87 -10.03 -13.23
C SER A 24 5.86 -10.90 -14.50
N ASN A 25 5.35 -12.14 -14.40
CA ASN A 25 5.36 -13.14 -15.47
C ASN A 25 3.95 -13.47 -15.99
N THR A 26 2.92 -12.73 -15.58
CA THR A 26 1.54 -12.98 -16.02
C THR A 26 1.24 -12.18 -17.28
N VAL A 27 0.66 -12.85 -18.29
CA VAL A 27 0.13 -12.19 -19.48
C VAL A 27 -1.08 -11.38 -19.03
N ASN A 28 -0.89 -10.07 -18.87
CA ASN A 28 -1.95 -9.18 -18.45
C ASN A 28 -2.87 -8.97 -19.65
N ALA A 29 -4.06 -9.55 -19.63
CA ALA A 29 -5.13 -9.12 -20.51
C ALA A 29 -5.75 -7.85 -19.90
N VAL A 30 -6.23 -6.95 -20.75
CA VAL A 30 -7.05 -5.82 -20.29
C VAL A 30 -8.49 -6.29 -20.39
N ASP A 31 -9.33 -5.97 -19.39
CA ASP A 31 -10.77 -6.25 -19.49
C ASP A 31 -11.35 -5.61 -20.77
N SER A 32 -12.48 -6.12 -21.26
CA SER A 32 -13.08 -5.60 -22.51
C SER A 32 -13.43 -4.11 -22.46
N GLY A 33 -13.45 -3.51 -21.26
CA GLY A 33 -13.65 -2.09 -21.02
C GLY A 33 -12.38 -1.23 -20.92
N GLY A 34 -11.18 -1.81 -20.95
CA GLY A 34 -9.93 -1.05 -20.88
C GLY A 34 -9.58 -0.51 -19.48
N SER A 35 -10.35 -0.89 -18.46
CA SER A 35 -10.44 -0.23 -17.16
C SER A 35 -9.65 -0.92 -16.05
N THR A 36 -9.44 -2.24 -16.16
CA THR A 36 -8.70 -3.01 -15.16
C THR A 36 -7.75 -4.02 -15.81
N GLU A 37 -6.53 -4.11 -15.27
CA GLU A 37 -5.62 -5.20 -15.63
C GLU A 37 -6.11 -6.49 -14.97
N ILE A 38 -6.29 -7.54 -15.77
CA ILE A 38 -6.66 -8.88 -15.28
C ILE A 38 -5.48 -9.83 -15.39
N VAL A 39 -5.40 -10.73 -14.42
CA VAL A 39 -4.41 -11.80 -14.34
C VAL A 39 -5.13 -13.11 -14.59
N THR A 40 -4.72 -13.82 -15.64
CA THR A 40 -5.23 -15.15 -15.95
C THR A 40 -4.24 -16.21 -15.47
N TYR A 41 -4.74 -17.16 -14.69
CA TYR A 41 -3.97 -18.28 -14.16
C TYR A 41 -3.89 -19.43 -15.18
N PRO A 42 -2.94 -20.37 -15.03
CA PRO A 42 -2.78 -21.50 -15.95
C PRO A 42 -3.99 -22.43 -16.06
N ASP A 43 -4.87 -22.44 -15.05
CA ASP A 43 -6.12 -23.20 -15.04
C ASP A 43 -7.28 -22.49 -15.75
N GLY A 44 -7.03 -21.32 -16.35
CA GLY A 44 -8.02 -20.50 -17.06
C GLY A 44 -8.88 -19.64 -16.13
N THR A 45 -8.69 -19.72 -14.80
CA THR A 45 -9.33 -18.77 -13.88
C THR A 45 -8.68 -17.40 -14.00
N TRP A 46 -9.41 -16.35 -13.64
CA TRP A 46 -8.91 -14.97 -13.71
C TRP A 46 -9.28 -14.18 -12.46
N THR A 47 -8.46 -13.19 -12.15
CA THR A 47 -8.73 -12.21 -11.10
C THR A 47 -8.28 -10.83 -11.53
N ASN A 48 -8.86 -9.79 -10.92
CA ASN A 48 -8.36 -8.43 -11.10
C ASN A 48 -6.99 -8.31 -10.44
N LYS A 49 -6.04 -7.72 -11.16
CA LYS A 49 -4.72 -7.43 -10.62
C LYS A 49 -4.87 -6.50 -9.44
N LEU A 50 -4.24 -6.84 -8.31
CA LEU A 50 -4.15 -5.95 -7.16
C LEU A 50 -3.43 -4.66 -7.59
N PRO A 51 -4.11 -3.49 -7.57
CA PRO A 51 -3.50 -2.26 -8.05
C PRO A 51 -2.37 -1.80 -7.14
N VAL A 52 -1.21 -1.53 -7.72
CA VAL A 52 0.00 -1.12 -6.98
C VAL A 52 -0.23 0.17 -6.16
N PHE A 53 -1.16 1.05 -6.60
CA PHE A 53 -1.49 2.27 -5.88
C PHE A 53 -2.11 2.03 -4.50
N PHE A 54 -2.71 0.86 -4.22
CA PHE A 54 -3.23 0.56 -2.88
C PHE A 54 -2.11 0.51 -1.83
N GLY A 55 -0.96 -0.07 -2.16
CA GLY A 55 0.21 -0.06 -1.29
C GLY A 55 0.66 1.38 -0.99
N ALA A 56 0.73 2.23 -2.00
CA ALA A 56 1.10 3.64 -1.84
C ALA A 56 0.08 4.42 -0.97
N ALA A 57 -1.21 4.21 -1.18
CA ALA A 57 -2.27 4.84 -0.39
C ALA A 57 -2.19 4.45 1.10
N ILE A 58 -2.02 3.15 1.38
CA ILE A 58 -1.88 2.65 2.76
C ILE A 58 -0.60 3.17 3.41
N MET A 59 0.49 3.30 2.64
CA MET A 59 1.72 3.92 3.14
C MET A 59 1.50 5.39 3.54
N GLY A 60 0.75 6.16 2.75
CA GLY A 60 0.36 7.53 3.10
C GLY A 60 -0.41 7.59 4.43
N ILE A 61 -1.38 6.70 4.61
CA ILE A 61 -2.14 6.58 5.87
C ILE A 61 -1.20 6.25 7.03
N ALA A 62 -0.27 5.31 6.86
CA ALA A 62 0.71 4.93 7.87
C ALA A 62 1.53 6.14 8.36
N ILE A 63 1.99 6.98 7.42
CA ILE A 63 2.75 8.20 7.72
C ILE A 63 1.92 9.18 8.54
N VAL A 64 0.64 9.39 8.19
CA VAL A 64 -0.25 10.28 8.95
C VAL A 64 -0.38 9.80 10.40
N PHE A 65 -0.66 8.51 10.62
CA PHE A 65 -0.75 7.95 11.97
C PHE A 65 0.57 8.01 12.73
N TYR A 66 1.70 7.85 12.05
CA TYR A 66 3.02 7.97 12.65
C TYR A 66 3.29 9.40 13.12
N VAL A 67 3.05 10.40 12.27
CA VAL A 67 3.21 11.82 12.60
C VAL A 67 2.28 12.23 13.73
N ALA A 68 1.00 11.84 13.65
CA ALA A 68 0.02 12.11 14.70
C ALA A 68 0.36 11.45 16.04
N SER A 69 1.17 10.39 16.04
CA SER A 69 1.61 9.71 17.26
C SER A 69 2.81 10.37 17.96
N ARG A 70 3.44 11.37 17.33
CA ARG A 70 4.58 12.06 17.94
C ARG A 70 4.09 12.92 19.11
N PRO A 71 4.79 12.91 20.25
CA PRO A 71 4.47 13.83 21.33
C PRO A 71 4.65 15.26 20.84
N VAL A 72 3.68 16.13 21.15
CA VAL A 72 3.83 17.57 20.95
C VAL A 72 4.98 18.02 21.84
N ILE A 73 6.11 18.38 21.24
CA ILE A 73 7.19 19.03 21.96
C ILE A 73 6.67 20.42 22.30
N LYS A 74 6.13 20.60 23.51
CA LYS A 74 6.02 21.94 24.09
C LYS A 74 7.46 22.43 24.20
N LYS A 75 7.88 23.32 23.30
CA LYS A 75 9.01 24.21 23.58
C LYS A 75 8.63 24.89 24.89
N ASN A 76 9.36 24.55 25.95
CA ASN A 76 9.21 25.22 27.23
C ASN A 76 9.18 26.72 26.95
N GLY A 77 8.14 27.42 27.43
CA GLY A 77 8.11 28.87 27.56
C GLY A 77 9.09 29.34 28.64
N ALA A 78 10.27 28.75 28.67
CA ALA A 78 11.39 29.09 29.54
C ALA A 78 12.52 29.56 28.63
N LEU A 79 12.32 30.72 28.02
CA LEU A 79 13.37 31.61 27.55
C LEU A 79 12.73 32.95 27.21
N LEU A 80 12.92 33.88 28.16
CA LEU A 80 12.60 35.31 28.19
C LEU A 80 11.21 35.68 28.70
#